data_AF-A0A6C0BSJ2-F1
#
_entry.id   AF-A0A6C0BSJ2-F1
#
_cell.length_a   1.000
_cell.length_b   1.000
_cell.length_c   1.000
_cell.angle_alpha   90.00
_cell.angle_beta   90.00
_cell.angle_gamma   90.00
#
_symmetry.space_group_name_H-M   'P 1'
#
loop_
_entity.id
_entity.type
_entity.pdbx_description
1 polymer ?
#
loop_
_entity_poly.entity_id
_entity_poly.type
_entity_poly.pdbx_seq_one_letter_code
_entity_poly.pdbx_strand_id
1 'polypeptide(L)'
;MDNDVDVYEGNHDEFIKYLYSSNPKGKGIIKLELPLEDENKNINLHVFEQLLMIFVDGLKFFYGDKNGKVTISELTREDIEKVNNYFISMNYKVNLEVFQTIHEYKFKFPNYFKNQEHIKKNTPLKDFYYEIFNNQNCAFRISFELV
;
A
#
# COMPACT_ATOMS: atom_id res chain seq x y z
N MET A 1 25.43 -9.91 20.59
CA MET A 1 25.12 -11.06 19.71
C MET A 1 24.47 -10.46 18.50
N ASP A 2 25.25 -10.36 17.42
CA ASP A 2 24.78 -9.90 16.12
C ASP A 2 23.64 -10.81 15.68
N ASN A 3 22.48 -10.21 15.42
CA ASN A 3 21.42 -10.94 14.74
C ASN A 3 21.87 -11.07 13.29
N ASP A 4 22.00 -12.30 12.79
CA ASP A 4 22.10 -12.58 11.36
C ASP A 4 20.86 -11.99 10.68
N VAL A 5 21.00 -10.75 10.19
CA VAL A 5 20.02 -10.11 9.32
C VAL A 5 20.45 -10.47 7.91
N ASP A 6 19.74 -11.39 7.28
CA ASP A 6 19.90 -11.66 5.86
C ASP A 6 19.53 -10.40 5.07
N VAL A 7 20.54 -9.72 4.52
CA VAL A 7 20.35 -8.57 3.64
C VAL A 7 20.18 -9.09 2.23
N TYR A 8 19.02 -8.82 1.63
CA TYR A 8 18.73 -9.15 0.24
C TYR A 8 18.80 -7.87 -0.58
N GLU A 9 19.89 -7.71 -1.34
CA GLU A 9 19.98 -6.66 -2.36
C GLU A 9 19.23 -7.11 -3.62
N GLY A 10 18.34 -6.26 -4.13
CA GLY A 10 17.60 -6.51 -5.34
C GLY A 10 16.81 -5.29 -5.79
N ASN A 11 16.36 -5.30 -7.04
CA ASN A 11 15.47 -4.26 -7.54
C ASN A 11 14.02 -4.47 -7.07
N HIS A 12 13.15 -3.49 -7.35
CA HIS A 12 11.74 -3.55 -6.97
C HIS A 12 11.03 -4.84 -7.42
N ASP A 13 11.23 -5.27 -8.67
CA ASP A 13 10.58 -6.49 -9.20
C ASP A 13 11.06 -7.76 -8.51
N GLU A 14 12.34 -7.83 -8.14
CA GLU A 14 12.90 -8.92 -7.36
C GLU A 14 12.31 -8.95 -5.95
N PHE A 15 12.12 -7.79 -5.32
CA PHE A 15 11.45 -7.68 -4.03
C PHE A 15 9.99 -8.15 -4.09
N ILE A 16 9.22 -7.73 -5.10
CA ILE A 16 7.83 -8.17 -5.30
C ILE A 16 7.76 -9.69 -5.47
N LYS A 17 8.66 -10.28 -6.27
CA LYS A 17 8.74 -11.73 -6.44
C LYS A 17 9.07 -12.42 -5.12
N TYR A 18 10.08 -11.95 -4.39
CA TYR A 18 10.45 -12.51 -3.10
C TYR A 18 9.28 -12.47 -2.10
N LEU A 19 8.60 -11.32 -2.02
CA LEU A 19 7.52 -11.09 -1.07
C LEU A 19 6.31 -12.00 -1.36
N TYR A 20 5.82 -12.03 -2.61
CA TYR A 20 4.55 -12.67 -2.94
C TYR A 20 4.65 -14.10 -3.49
N SER A 21 5.85 -14.58 -3.85
CA SER A 21 6.03 -15.98 -4.33
C SER A 21 6.08 -17.01 -3.20
N SER A 22 6.02 -16.58 -1.94
CA SER A 22 5.99 -17.45 -0.76
C SER A 22 4.84 -17.05 0.16
N ASN A 23 4.55 -17.86 1.18
CA ASN A 23 3.54 -17.48 2.17
C ASN A 23 3.99 -16.23 2.96
N PRO A 24 3.04 -15.37 3.42
CA PRO A 24 3.37 -14.24 4.27
C PRO A 24 4.22 -14.65 5.46
N LYS A 25 5.26 -13.87 5.76
CA LYS A 25 6.11 -14.09 6.93
C LYS A 25 5.42 -13.57 8.19
N GLY A 26 5.93 -13.99 9.35
CA GLY A 26 5.49 -13.46 10.64
C GLY A 26 5.61 -11.93 10.72
N LYS A 27 4.82 -11.33 11.62
CA LYS A 27 4.75 -9.88 11.80
C LYS A 27 6.13 -9.27 12.02
N GLY A 28 6.47 -8.27 11.20
CA GLY A 28 7.70 -7.48 11.34
C GLY A 28 9.00 -8.23 11.06
N ILE A 29 8.94 -9.41 10.47
CA ILE A 29 10.13 -10.17 10.05
C ILE A 29 10.85 -9.46 8.91
N ILE A 30 10.11 -8.83 8.00
CA ILE A 30 10.67 -8.09 6.88
C ILE A 30 10.83 -6.63 7.31
N LYS A 31 12.04 -6.10 7.23
CA LYS A 31 12.31 -4.67 7.39
C LYS A 31 12.50 -4.05 6.02
N LEU A 32 11.72 -3.04 5.71
CA LEU A 32 11.88 -2.27 4.48
C LEU A 32 12.92 -1.17 4.70
N GLU A 33 13.92 -1.12 3.83
CA GLU A 33 14.79 0.05 3.70
C GLU A 33 14.25 0.91 2.56
N LEU A 34 13.76 2.10 2.90
CA LEU A 34 13.14 3.04 1.97
C LEU A 34 13.98 4.32 1.94
N PRO A 35 15.06 4.35 1.13
CA PRO A 35 15.94 5.51 1.07
C PRO A 35 15.20 6.72 0.51
N LEU A 36 15.29 7.84 1.22
CA LEU A 36 14.76 9.13 0.77
C LEU A 36 15.76 9.80 -0.16
N GLU A 37 15.38 9.98 -1.42
CA GLU A 37 16.21 10.69 -2.41
C GLU A 37 16.18 12.23 -2.24
N ASP A 38 15.11 12.76 -1.65
CA ASP A 38 14.93 14.21 -1.40
C ASP A 38 14.66 14.46 0.09
N GLU A 39 15.61 15.12 0.75
CA GLU A 39 15.53 15.48 2.18
C GLU A 39 14.38 16.45 2.50
N ASN A 40 13.85 17.16 1.49
CA ASN A 40 12.70 18.05 1.66
C ASN A 40 11.36 17.32 1.56
N LYS A 41 11.35 16.08 1.08
CA LYS A 41 10.12 15.29 0.96
C LYS A 41 9.62 14.85 2.34
N ASN A 42 8.30 14.84 2.52
CA ASN A 42 7.71 14.25 3.71
C ASN A 42 8.02 12.72 3.72
N ILE A 43 8.71 12.25 4.76
CA ILE A 43 9.08 10.84 4.93
C ILE A 43 7.87 9.89 4.92
N ASN A 44 6.77 10.25 5.58
CA ASN A 44 5.55 9.44 5.61
C ASN A 44 4.88 9.41 4.24
N LEU A 45 5.02 10.48 3.45
CA LEU A 45 4.55 10.48 2.07
C LEU A 45 5.38 9.52 1.20
N HIS A 46 6.70 9.56 1.34
CA HIS A 46 7.58 8.62 0.63
C HIS A 46 7.23 7.18 1.01
N VAL A 47 7.08 6.87 2.31
CA VAL A 47 6.64 5.55 2.77
C VAL A 47 5.29 5.17 2.17
N PHE A 48 4.31 6.08 2.16
CA PHE A 48 3.00 5.84 1.55
C PHE A 48 3.10 5.44 0.08
N GLU A 49 3.90 6.16 -0.72
CA GLU A 49 4.09 5.86 -2.14
C GLU A 49 4.71 4.48 -2.36
N GLN A 50 5.74 4.13 -1.59
CA GLN A 50 6.40 2.82 -1.67
C GLN A 50 5.44 1.69 -1.30
N LEU A 51 4.69 1.85 -0.21
CA LEU A 51 3.67 0.88 0.21
C LEU A 51 2.54 0.76 -0.84
N LEU A 52 2.14 1.87 -1.47
CA LEU A 52 1.14 1.85 -2.53
C LEU A 52 1.64 1.10 -3.77
N MET A 53 2.91 1.27 -4.16
CA MET A 53 3.52 0.51 -5.26
C MET A 53 3.53 -0.99 -4.95
N ILE A 54 4.01 -1.39 -3.77
CA ILE A 54 4.02 -2.80 -3.33
C ILE A 54 2.60 -3.39 -3.30
N PHE A 55 1.61 -2.61 -2.88
CA PHE A 55 0.21 -3.04 -2.83
C PHE A 55 -0.35 -3.28 -4.23
N VAL A 56 -0.17 -2.30 -5.12
CA VAL A 56 -0.63 -2.40 -6.52
C VAL A 56 0.03 -3.57 -7.23
N ASP A 57 1.33 -3.79 -7.03
CA ASP A 57 2.02 -4.92 -7.66
C ASP A 57 1.64 -6.27 -7.02
N GLY A 58 1.31 -6.30 -5.73
CA GLY A 58 0.69 -7.48 -5.11
C GLY A 58 -0.67 -7.82 -5.72
N LEU A 59 -1.51 -6.82 -5.95
CA LEU A 59 -2.78 -7.02 -6.65
C LEU A 59 -2.57 -7.55 -8.07
N LYS A 60 -1.60 -7.00 -8.82
CA LYS A 60 -1.26 -7.50 -10.17
C LYS A 60 -0.71 -8.92 -10.13
N PHE A 61 0.13 -9.24 -9.14
CA PHE A 61 0.74 -10.56 -9.00
C PHE A 61 -0.31 -11.65 -8.80
N PHE A 62 -1.34 -11.40 -7.98
CA PHE A 62 -2.38 -12.38 -7.68
C PHE A 62 -3.60 -12.32 -8.62
N TYR A 63 -3.95 -11.13 -9.12
CA TYR A 63 -5.23 -10.87 -9.78
C TYR A 63 -5.10 -10.10 -11.10
N GLY A 64 -3.88 -9.86 -11.57
CA GLY A 64 -3.64 -9.22 -12.86
C GLY A 64 -4.09 -10.12 -14.01
N ASP A 65 -4.75 -9.52 -15.01
CA ASP A 65 -5.01 -10.18 -16.27
C ASP A 65 -3.70 -10.43 -17.05
N LYS A 66 -3.81 -11.05 -18.23
CA LYS A 66 -2.68 -11.27 -19.14
C LYS A 66 -1.92 -10.00 -19.55
N ASN A 67 -2.46 -8.81 -19.31
CA ASN A 67 -1.86 -7.51 -19.58
C ASN A 67 -1.41 -6.78 -18.29
N GLY A 68 -1.47 -7.44 -17.12
CA GLY A 68 -1.12 -6.85 -15.83
C GLY A 68 -2.13 -5.82 -15.31
N LYS A 69 -3.37 -5.84 -15.79
CA LYS A 69 -4.46 -4.97 -15.31
C LYS A 69 -5.30 -5.69 -14.26
N VAL A 70 -5.69 -4.97 -13.22
CA VAL A 70 -6.56 -5.48 -12.15
C VAL A 70 -7.89 -4.76 -12.20
N THR A 71 -8.99 -5.51 -12.24
CA THR A 71 -10.34 -4.98 -12.14
C THR A 71 -10.73 -4.90 -10.66
N ILE A 72 -10.60 -3.73 -10.04
CA ILE A 72 -10.81 -3.57 -8.58
C ILE A 72 -12.24 -3.93 -8.14
N SER A 73 -13.24 -3.72 -9.00
CA SER A 73 -14.63 -4.10 -8.70
C SER A 73 -14.86 -5.61 -8.60
N GLU A 74 -13.90 -6.42 -9.05
CA GLU A 74 -13.95 -7.89 -8.95
C GLU A 74 -13.22 -8.41 -7.71
N LEU A 75 -12.47 -7.55 -7.01
CA LEU A 75 -11.73 -7.94 -5.80
C LEU A 75 -12.69 -8.12 -4.63
N THR A 76 -12.60 -9.27 -3.97
CA THR A 76 -13.33 -9.55 -2.74
C THR A 76 -12.58 -9.02 -1.53
N ARG A 77 -13.25 -8.99 -0.38
CA ARG A 77 -12.60 -8.67 0.90
C ARG A 77 -11.47 -9.64 1.22
N GLU A 78 -11.64 -10.93 0.92
CA GLU A 78 -10.65 -11.98 1.16
C GLU A 78 -9.38 -11.75 0.33
N ASP A 79 -9.53 -11.26 -0.90
CA ASP A 79 -8.41 -10.93 -1.78
C ASP A 79 -7.53 -9.81 -1.20
N ILE A 80 -8.18 -8.82 -0.61
CA ILE A 80 -7.50 -7.70 0.04
C ILE A 80 -6.86 -8.15 1.35
N GLU A 81 -7.56 -8.97 2.15
CA GLU A 81 -7.01 -9.55 3.38
C GLU A 81 -5.77 -10.43 3.08
N LYS A 82 -5.78 -11.16 1.96
CA LYS A 82 -4.62 -11.93 1.48
C LYS A 82 -3.41 -11.03 1.25
N VAL A 83 -3.57 -9.93 0.51
CA VAL A 83 -2.47 -8.97 0.28
C VAL A 83 -2.04 -8.31 1.58
N ASN A 84 -3.00 -7.93 2.44
CA ASN A 84 -2.73 -7.31 3.73
C ASN A 84 -1.84 -8.18 4.64
N ASN A 85 -1.96 -9.51 4.60
CA ASN A 85 -1.11 -10.39 5.39
C ASN A 85 0.39 -10.25 5.06
N TYR A 86 0.75 -9.91 3.82
CA TYR A 86 2.15 -9.60 3.45
C TYR A 86 2.60 -8.24 4.01
N PHE A 87 1.70 -7.27 4.11
CA PHE A 87 2.00 -5.99 4.76
C PHE A 87 2.28 -6.17 6.25
N ILE A 88 1.56 -7.07 6.92
CA ILE A 88 1.83 -7.41 8.33
C ILE A 88 3.27 -7.93 8.50
N SER A 89 3.79 -8.69 7.53
CA SER A 89 5.19 -9.15 7.53
C SER A 89 6.20 -7.98 7.55
N MET A 90 5.79 -6.81 7.07
CA MET A 90 6.58 -5.57 6.98
C MET A 90 6.28 -4.55 8.10
N ASN A 91 5.51 -4.93 9.13
CA ASN A 91 4.97 -4.03 10.18
C ASN A 91 4.02 -2.93 9.67
N TYR A 92 3.36 -3.17 8.53
CA TYR A 92 2.32 -2.28 8.01
C TYR A 92 0.98 -3.00 7.91
N LYS A 93 -0.09 -2.24 7.83
CA LYS A 93 -1.43 -2.74 7.54
C LYS A 93 -2.07 -1.91 6.46
N VAL A 94 -2.73 -2.59 5.54
CA VAL A 94 -3.57 -2.00 4.50
C VAL A 94 -4.96 -1.76 5.09
N ASN A 95 -5.41 -0.51 5.02
CA ASN A 95 -6.77 -0.11 5.36
C ASN A 95 -7.52 0.17 4.06
N LEU A 96 -8.48 -0.70 3.72
CA LEU A 96 -9.39 -0.51 2.60
C LEU A 96 -10.75 -0.07 3.11
N GLU A 97 -11.16 1.16 2.78
CA GLU A 97 -12.53 1.62 2.97
C GLU A 97 -13.28 1.51 1.63
N VAL A 98 -14.45 0.86 1.65
CA VAL A 98 -15.32 0.73 0.48
C VAL A 98 -16.59 1.53 0.75
N PHE A 99 -16.85 2.52 -0.09
CA PHE A 99 -18.08 3.30 -0.08
C PHE A 99 -18.95 2.80 -1.24
N GLN A 100 -20.05 2.11 -0.94
CA GLN A 100 -20.88 1.50 -1.98
C GLN A 100 -21.65 2.54 -2.77
N THR A 101 -21.94 3.68 -2.15
CA THR A 101 -22.65 4.80 -2.77
C THR A 101 -21.99 6.13 -2.42
N ILE A 102 -22.26 7.16 -3.23
CA ILE A 102 -21.78 8.53 -2.98
C ILE A 102 -22.32 9.12 -1.67
N HIS A 103 -23.46 8.63 -1.16
CA HIS A 103 -24.02 9.09 0.10
C HIS A 103 -23.23 8.60 1.32
N GLU A 104 -22.57 7.45 1.19
CA GLU A 104 -21.70 6.89 2.24
C GLU A 104 -20.30 7.49 2.20
N TYR A 105 -19.94 8.12 1.09
CA TYR A 105 -18.61 8.67 0.87
C TYR A 105 -18.25 9.71 1.93
N LYS A 106 -17.21 9.40 2.73
CA LYS A 106 -16.70 10.31 3.76
C LYS A 106 -15.52 11.08 3.21
N PHE A 107 -15.74 12.33 2.84
CA PHE A 107 -14.68 13.21 2.40
C PHE A 107 -13.56 13.34 3.47
N LYS A 108 -12.29 13.29 3.05
CA LYS A 108 -11.11 13.38 3.93
C LYS A 108 -10.07 14.31 3.29
N PHE A 109 -9.36 15.09 4.11
CA PHE A 109 -8.15 15.82 3.71
C PHE A 109 -6.93 15.27 4.48
N PRO A 110 -5.71 15.37 3.93
CA PRO A 110 -5.39 15.75 2.56
C PRO A 110 -5.56 14.58 1.57
N ASN A 111 -6.15 14.83 0.39
CA ASN A 111 -6.09 13.86 -0.70
C ASN A 111 -4.72 14.00 -1.37
N TYR A 112 -3.88 12.96 -1.28
CA TYR A 112 -2.51 12.99 -1.81
C TYR A 112 -2.43 13.44 -3.28
N PHE A 113 -3.38 13.04 -4.12
CA PHE A 113 -3.37 13.34 -5.55
C PHE A 113 -4.02 14.67 -5.93
N LYS A 114 -4.81 15.28 -5.03
CA LYS A 114 -5.61 16.47 -5.36
C LYS A 114 -5.21 17.72 -4.57
N ASN A 115 -4.71 17.54 -3.35
CA ASN A 115 -4.53 18.63 -2.39
C ASN A 115 -3.15 18.58 -1.72
N GLN A 116 -2.10 18.48 -2.54
CA GLN A 116 -0.72 18.39 -2.07
C GLN A 116 -0.31 19.60 -1.22
N GLU A 117 -0.91 20.76 -1.46
CA GLU A 117 -0.74 21.99 -0.68
C GLU A 117 -1.11 21.86 0.81
N HIS A 118 -1.88 20.83 1.18
CA HIS A 118 -2.24 20.54 2.56
C HIS A 118 -1.34 19.50 3.23
N ILE A 119 -0.37 18.94 2.50
CA ILE A 119 0.63 18.02 3.04
C ILE A 119 1.70 18.82 3.77
N LYS A 120 1.77 18.64 5.08
CA LYS A 120 2.79 19.27 5.93
C LYS A 120 3.92 18.28 6.18
N LYS A 121 5.10 18.77 6.60
CA LYS A 121 6.27 17.92 6.91
C LYS A 121 5.97 16.81 7.94
N ASN A 122 5.00 17.03 8.82
CA ASN A 122 4.63 16.11 9.89
C ASN A 122 3.28 15.40 9.66
N THR A 123 2.70 15.47 8.46
CA THR A 123 1.48 14.69 8.15
C THR A 123 1.77 13.20 8.38
N PRO A 124 0.95 12.50 9.20
CA PRO A 124 1.18 11.10 9.56
C PRO A 124 0.79 10.16 8.40
N LEU A 125 1.39 8.96 8.38
CA LEU A 125 1.18 7.96 7.32
C LEU A 125 -0.31 7.66 7.04
N LYS A 126 -1.09 7.45 8.10
CA LYS A 126 -2.53 7.13 8.04
C LYS A 126 -3.42 8.21 7.42
N ASP A 127 -2.91 9.43 7.29
CA ASP A 127 -3.66 10.54 6.71
C ASP A 127 -3.55 10.56 5.20
N PHE A 128 -2.52 9.92 4.63
CA PHE A 128 -2.41 9.69 3.19
C PHE A 128 -3.32 8.56 2.75
N TYR A 129 -3.93 8.75 1.58
CA TYR A 129 -4.77 7.75 0.98
C TYR A 129 -4.80 7.89 -0.54
N TYR A 130 -5.13 6.79 -1.21
CA TYR A 130 -5.43 6.72 -2.64
C TYR A 130 -6.88 6.33 -2.84
N GLU A 131 -7.54 6.96 -3.80
CA GLU A 131 -8.94 6.70 -4.13
C GLU A 131 -9.11 6.29 -5.58
N ILE A 132 -9.96 5.29 -5.78
CA ILE A 132 -10.38 4.84 -7.10
C ILE A 132 -11.90 4.76 -7.10
N PHE A 133 -12.50 5.23 -8.18
CA PHE A 133 -13.94 5.15 -8.42
C PHE A 133 -14.18 4.12 -9.51
N ASN A 134 -15.16 3.24 -9.30
CA ASN A 134 -15.62 2.36 -10.38
C ASN A 134 -16.76 3.03 -11.17
N ASN A 135 -17.17 2.38 -12.27
CA ASN A 135 -18.26 2.87 -13.14
C ASN A 135 -19.64 2.86 -12.47
N GLN A 136 -19.76 2.31 -11.25
CA GLN A 136 -21.00 2.22 -10.47
C GLN A 136 -21.05 3.25 -9.33
N ASN A 137 -20.16 4.25 -9.32
CA ASN A 137 -20.02 5.26 -8.26
C ASN A 137 -19.64 4.68 -6.88
N CYS A 138 -19.07 3.48 -6.83
CA CYS A 138 -18.41 2.99 -5.62
C CYS A 138 -17.00 3.57 -5.53
N ALA A 139 -16.62 4.03 -4.34
CA ALA A 139 -15.29 4.55 -4.07
C ALA A 139 -14.50 3.56 -3.19
N PHE A 140 -13.29 3.25 -3.61
CA PHE A 140 -12.33 2.44 -2.86
C PHE A 140 -11.23 3.36 -2.38
N ARG A 141 -11.03 3.44 -1.06
CA ARG A 141 -9.98 4.24 -0.45
C ARG A 141 -8.97 3.33 0.23
N ILE A 142 -7.71 3.43 -0.20
CA ILE A 142 -6.59 2.67 0.34
C ILE A 142 -5.73 3.60 1.18
N SER A 143 -5.40 3.20 2.40
CA SER A 143 -4.45 3.89 3.28
C SER A 143 -3.62 2.87 4.06
N PHE A 144 -2.55 3.32 4.72
CA PHE A 144 -1.65 2.44 5.46
C PHE A 144 -1.41 2.95 6.88
N GLU A 145 -1.13 2.03 7.80
CA GLU A 145 -0.70 2.34 9.16
C GLU A 145 0.36 1.36 9.64
N LEU A 146 1.19 1.79 10.60
CA LEU A 146 2.12 0.93 11.31
C LEU A 146 1.38 0.04 12.32
N VAL A 147 1.80 -1.21 12.48
CA VAL A 147 1.17 -2.18 13.41
C VAL A 147 2.12 -2.75 14.45
#